data_AF-A0A9D7DAQ9-F1
#
_entry.id   AF-A0A9D7DAQ9-F1
#
_cell.length_a   1.000
_cell.length_b   1.000
_cell.length_c   1.000
_cell.angle_alpha   90.00
_cell.angle_beta   90.00
_cell.angle_gamma   90.00
#
_symmetry.space_group_name_H-M   'P 1'
#
loop_
_entity.id
_entity.type
_entity.pdbx_description
1 polymer ?
#
loop_
_entity_poly.entity_id
_entity_poly.type
_entity_poly.pdbx_seq_one_letter_code
_entity_poly.pdbx_strand_id
1 'polypeptide(L)'
;MHIASSITFLLLISLGPAPVLAQDQADQRQYLDGVLAMTSKKSARYYRVNEGKDGELFIGKTYTVDGKLKAEGRYLDAGLTQPNGPFVFYHANGKVESKGLYVNGNKSGLWERFDVWGGALAEKVYDPEPLANIIYTRAQTMPEFHGGDQRAFVKYVREKVSPISGDKLKGIVTASFVVEKNGELTDVKVIEGKDSVFDGQLVDAVKSTSPWQPGVDQGRPVRVQMRVPVQF
;
A
#
# COMPACT_ATOMS: atom_id res chain seq x y z
N MET A 1 49.40 44.95 -52.29
CA MET A 1 48.47 45.04 -51.13
C MET A 1 47.05 45.07 -51.71
N HIS A 2 46.13 44.31 -51.14
CA HIS A 2 44.75 44.00 -51.58
C HIS A 2 44.57 42.93 -52.67
N ILE A 3 44.32 41.70 -52.21
CA ILE A 3 43.63 40.64 -52.95
C ILE A 3 42.25 40.52 -52.29
N ALA A 4 41.19 40.83 -53.03
CA ALA A 4 39.81 40.69 -52.58
C ALA A 4 39.39 39.21 -52.67
N SER A 5 39.04 38.62 -51.53
CA SER A 5 38.42 37.29 -51.48
C SER A 5 36.91 37.43 -51.62
N SER A 6 36.35 36.94 -52.73
CA SER A 6 34.91 36.72 -52.88
C SER A 6 34.50 35.51 -52.05
N ILE A 7 33.73 35.73 -50.98
CA ILE A 7 33.12 34.68 -50.16
C ILE A 7 31.73 34.40 -50.72
N THR A 8 31.55 33.20 -51.26
CA THR A 8 30.27 32.63 -51.68
C THR A 8 29.38 32.42 -50.45
N PHE A 9 28.22 33.06 -50.40
CA PHE A 9 27.23 32.84 -49.34
C PHE A 9 26.45 31.55 -49.66
N LEU A 10 26.71 30.46 -48.93
CA LEU A 10 25.88 29.27 -48.95
C LEU A 10 24.67 29.53 -48.04
N LEU A 11 23.47 29.61 -48.62
CA LEU A 11 22.21 29.74 -47.88
C LEU A 11 21.89 28.39 -47.20
N LEU A 12 22.33 28.22 -45.95
CA LEU A 12 21.91 27.10 -45.10
C LEU A 12 20.48 27.36 -44.62
N ILE A 13 19.51 26.72 -45.27
CA ILE A 13 18.14 26.60 -44.76
C ILE A 13 18.20 25.64 -43.57
N SER A 14 18.31 26.17 -42.35
CA SER A 14 18.10 25.37 -41.15
C SER A 14 16.63 24.97 -41.09
N LEU A 15 16.33 23.70 -41.41
CA LEU A 15 15.09 23.09 -40.94
C LEU A 15 15.17 23.06 -39.41
N GLY A 16 14.56 24.05 -38.76
CA GLY A 16 14.26 23.95 -37.34
C GLY A 16 13.40 22.71 -37.11
N PRO A 17 13.52 22.04 -35.95
CA PRO A 17 12.62 20.95 -35.63
C PRO A 17 11.20 21.48 -35.72
N ALA A 18 10.38 20.87 -36.58
CA ALA A 18 8.95 21.11 -36.60
C ALA A 18 8.43 20.98 -35.16
N PRO A 19 7.48 21.83 -34.72
CA PRO A 19 6.83 21.58 -33.44
C PRO A 19 6.26 20.17 -33.51
N VAL A 20 6.79 19.28 -32.67
CA VAL A 20 6.19 17.97 -32.45
C VAL A 20 4.79 18.28 -31.94
N LEU A 21 3.81 18.16 -32.84
CA LEU A 21 2.40 18.21 -32.50
C LEU A 21 2.22 17.30 -31.29
N ALA A 22 1.65 17.84 -30.23
CA ALA A 22 1.28 17.10 -29.02
C ALA A 22 0.61 15.80 -29.47
N GLN A 23 1.37 14.70 -29.39
CA GLN A 23 0.87 13.38 -29.71
C GLN A 23 -0.19 13.05 -28.66
N ASP A 24 -1.44 13.20 -29.07
CA ASP A 24 -2.61 12.43 -28.69
C ASP A 24 -2.49 11.65 -27.36
N GLN A 25 -2.60 12.35 -26.22
CA GLN A 25 -2.79 11.72 -24.91
C GLN A 25 -4.23 11.14 -24.74
N ALA A 26 -5.04 11.09 -25.79
CA ALA A 26 -6.48 10.93 -25.66
C ALA A 26 -6.97 9.52 -25.24
N ASP A 27 -6.12 8.49 -25.18
CA ASP A 27 -6.58 7.11 -24.88
C ASP A 27 -5.84 6.37 -23.77
N GLN A 28 -5.39 7.06 -22.71
CA GLN A 28 -5.01 6.40 -21.44
C GLN A 28 -6.15 6.38 -20.40
N ARG A 29 -7.40 6.46 -20.86
CA ARG A 29 -8.57 6.47 -19.97
C ARG A 29 -8.78 5.09 -19.35
N GLN A 30 -8.90 5.07 -18.03
CA GLN A 30 -9.37 3.92 -17.26
C GLN A 30 -10.89 4.01 -17.10
N TYR A 31 -11.63 3.04 -17.61
CA TYR A 31 -13.09 3.03 -17.55
C TYR A 31 -13.58 2.39 -16.25
N LEU A 32 -14.52 3.04 -15.56
CA LEU A 32 -15.00 2.64 -14.24
C LEU A 32 -16.53 2.53 -14.20
N ASP A 33 -17.04 1.56 -13.44
CA ASP A 33 -18.47 1.34 -13.26
C ASP A 33 -19.09 2.27 -12.20
N GLY A 34 -20.35 2.01 -11.80
CA GLY A 34 -21.06 2.83 -10.82
C GLY A 34 -20.48 2.84 -9.41
N VAL A 35 -19.59 1.90 -9.08
CA VAL A 35 -18.91 1.81 -7.78
C VAL A 35 -17.41 2.13 -7.90
N LEU A 36 -17.00 2.71 -9.03
CA LEU A 36 -15.61 3.08 -9.35
C LEU A 36 -14.66 1.87 -9.50
N ALA A 37 -15.18 0.69 -9.83
CA ALA A 37 -14.37 -0.47 -10.17
C ALA A 37 -14.04 -0.49 -11.68
N MET A 38 -12.87 -1.02 -12.04
CA MET A 38 -12.43 -1.14 -13.45
C MET A 38 -13.45 -1.95 -14.27
N THR A 39 -13.81 -1.43 -15.44
CA THR A 39 -14.79 -2.06 -16.34
C THR A 39 -14.50 -1.75 -17.80
N SER A 40 -15.31 -2.30 -18.71
CA SER A 40 -15.23 -1.99 -20.14
C SER A 40 -15.83 -0.62 -20.46
N LYS A 41 -15.38 0.04 -21.53
CA LYS A 41 -15.94 1.32 -22.01
C LYS A 41 -17.47 1.30 -22.17
N LYS A 42 -18.04 0.17 -22.60
CA LYS A 42 -19.49 0.01 -22.82
C LYS A 42 -20.29 0.06 -21.50
N SER A 43 -19.70 -0.41 -20.41
CA SER A 43 -20.34 -0.48 -19.09
C SER A 43 -19.93 0.68 -18.16
N ALA A 44 -19.12 1.61 -18.68
CA ALA A 44 -18.54 2.69 -17.90
C ALA A 44 -19.58 3.73 -17.51
N ARG A 45 -19.54 4.15 -16.24
CA ARG A 45 -20.23 5.36 -15.76
C ARG A 45 -19.25 6.52 -15.55
N TYR A 46 -17.97 6.19 -15.38
CA TYR A 46 -16.90 7.16 -15.23
C TYR A 46 -15.68 6.74 -16.07
N TYR A 47 -14.80 7.70 -16.32
CA TYR A 47 -13.45 7.43 -16.77
C TYR A 47 -12.47 8.19 -15.89
N ARG A 48 -11.28 7.62 -15.68
CA ARG A 48 -10.20 8.21 -14.92
C ARG A 48 -8.97 8.38 -15.80
N VAL A 49 -8.27 9.48 -15.60
CA VAL A 49 -7.06 9.85 -16.34
C VAL A 49 -5.94 10.18 -15.37
N ASN A 50 -4.72 9.87 -15.79
CA ASN A 50 -3.50 10.30 -15.13
C ASN A 50 -3.06 11.64 -15.73
N GLU A 51 -2.98 12.66 -14.89
CA GLU A 51 -2.66 14.05 -15.27
C GLU A 51 -1.18 14.38 -15.00
N GLY A 52 -0.34 13.35 -14.86
CA GLY A 52 1.09 13.49 -14.55
C GLY A 52 1.39 13.37 -13.06
N LYS A 53 2.37 14.13 -12.59
CA LYS A 53 2.88 14.06 -11.21
C LYS A 53 2.85 15.41 -10.51
N ASP A 54 2.70 15.34 -9.19
CA ASP A 54 2.88 16.42 -8.23
C ASP A 54 3.90 15.93 -7.19
N GLY A 55 5.16 16.32 -7.37
CA GLY A 55 6.29 15.72 -6.67
C GLY A 55 6.45 14.22 -6.99
N GLU A 56 6.50 13.39 -5.95
CA GLU A 56 6.61 11.92 -6.06
C GLU A 56 5.29 11.24 -6.43
N LEU A 57 4.15 11.92 -6.27
CA LEU A 57 2.82 11.33 -6.42
C LEU A 57 2.22 11.59 -7.80
N PHE A 58 1.43 10.66 -8.30
CA PHE A 58 0.64 10.81 -9.52
C PHE A 58 -0.69 11.51 -9.26
N ILE A 59 -1.13 12.32 -10.20
CA ILE A 59 -2.41 13.03 -10.14
C ILE A 59 -3.44 12.24 -10.93
N GLY A 60 -4.52 11.82 -10.28
CA GLY A 60 -5.63 11.14 -10.95
C GLY A 60 -6.90 11.98 -10.89
N LYS A 61 -7.55 12.16 -12.04
CA LYS A 61 -8.87 12.80 -12.15
C LYS A 61 -9.88 11.83 -12.72
N THR A 62 -11.03 11.75 -12.06
CA THR A 62 -12.15 10.91 -12.45
C THR A 62 -13.29 11.79 -12.90
N TYR A 63 -13.82 11.51 -14.09
CA TYR A 63 -14.91 12.22 -14.70
C TYR A 63 -16.07 11.26 -14.95
N THR A 64 -17.30 11.77 -14.93
CA THR A 64 -18.43 11.07 -15.52
C THR A 64 -18.22 10.89 -17.01
N VAL A 65 -18.94 9.96 -17.65
CA VAL A 65 -18.87 9.77 -19.11
C VAL A 65 -19.26 11.01 -19.93
N ASP A 66 -20.07 11.92 -19.36
CA ASP A 66 -20.39 13.23 -19.96
C ASP A 66 -19.35 14.33 -19.65
N GLY A 67 -18.22 13.97 -19.02
CA GLY A 67 -17.06 14.86 -18.85
C GLY A 67 -17.10 15.76 -17.61
N LYS A 68 -18.03 15.55 -16.68
CA LYS A 68 -18.08 16.31 -15.42
C LYS A 68 -17.12 15.71 -14.40
N LEU A 69 -16.33 16.56 -13.73
CA LEU A 69 -15.40 16.11 -12.71
C LEU A 69 -16.16 15.47 -11.53
N LYS A 70 -15.81 14.23 -11.20
CA LYS A 70 -16.38 13.47 -10.08
C LYS A 70 -15.43 13.38 -8.90
N ALA A 71 -14.13 13.23 -9.16
CA ALA A 71 -13.12 13.17 -8.12
C ALA A 71 -11.75 13.56 -8.65
N GLU A 72 -10.91 14.09 -7.76
CA GLU A 72 -9.47 14.24 -8.01
C GLU A 72 -8.68 13.86 -6.76
N GLY A 73 -7.46 13.39 -6.97
CA GLY A 73 -6.59 13.02 -5.87
C GLY A 73 -5.19 12.60 -6.28
N ARG A 74 -4.45 12.09 -5.29
CA ARG A 74 -3.04 11.69 -5.44
C ARG A 74 -2.88 10.18 -5.28
N TYR A 75 -1.91 9.62 -6.01
CA TYR A 75 -1.67 8.18 -6.10
C TYR A 75 -0.17 7.88 -6.05
N LEU A 76 0.21 6.70 -5.58
CA LEU A 76 1.61 6.27 -5.53
C LEU A 76 2.12 5.67 -6.84
N ASP A 77 1.21 5.23 -7.71
CA ASP A 77 1.54 4.55 -8.96
C ASP A 77 0.89 5.21 -10.18
N ALA A 78 1.53 5.07 -11.34
CA ALA A 78 1.04 5.60 -12.61
C ALA A 78 -0.29 4.99 -13.05
N GLY A 79 -0.60 3.79 -12.55
CA GLY A 79 -1.86 3.09 -12.78
C GLY A 79 -3.02 3.62 -11.92
N LEU A 80 -2.79 4.59 -11.04
CA LEU A 80 -3.80 5.18 -10.17
C LEU A 80 -4.52 4.12 -9.32
N THR A 81 -3.81 3.09 -8.88
CA THR A 81 -4.39 1.97 -8.12
C THR A 81 -4.23 2.12 -6.61
N GLN A 82 -3.27 2.94 -6.16
CA GLN A 82 -2.94 3.16 -4.75
C GLN A 82 -3.15 4.63 -4.35
N PRO A 83 -4.37 5.03 -3.97
CA PRO A 83 -4.66 6.37 -3.47
C PRO A 83 -3.78 6.75 -2.27
N ASN A 84 -3.17 7.92 -2.29
CA ASN A 84 -2.34 8.40 -1.19
C ASN A 84 -2.19 9.93 -1.24
N GLY A 85 -2.56 10.62 -0.17
CA GLY A 85 -2.59 12.06 -0.08
C GLY A 85 -4.02 12.63 -0.18
N PRO A 86 -4.15 13.93 -0.51
CA PRO A 86 -5.45 14.60 -0.52
C PRO A 86 -6.35 14.09 -1.65
N PHE A 87 -7.65 14.02 -1.34
CA PHE A 87 -8.72 13.67 -2.27
C PHE A 87 -9.90 14.61 -2.11
N VAL A 88 -10.53 14.91 -3.25
CA VAL A 88 -11.77 15.69 -3.33
C VAL A 88 -12.75 14.94 -4.23
N PHE A 89 -14.00 14.82 -3.77
CA PHE A 89 -15.14 14.31 -4.52
C PHE A 89 -16.13 15.43 -4.75
N TYR A 90 -16.81 15.39 -5.89
CA TYR A 90 -17.74 16.42 -6.31
C TYR A 90 -19.15 15.86 -6.54
N HIS A 91 -20.14 16.69 -6.20
CA HIS A 91 -21.52 16.52 -6.62
C HIS A 91 -21.66 16.77 -8.12
N ALA A 92 -22.77 16.33 -8.71
CA ALA A 92 -23.05 16.53 -10.13
C ALA A 92 -23.12 18.01 -10.56
N ASN A 93 -23.32 18.92 -9.62
CA ASN A 93 -23.32 20.37 -9.84
C ASN A 93 -21.94 21.03 -9.69
N GLY A 94 -20.88 20.23 -9.48
CA GLY A 94 -19.51 20.71 -9.34
C GLY A 94 -19.13 21.23 -7.95
N LYS A 95 -20.06 21.27 -6.99
CA LYS A 95 -19.71 21.57 -5.59
C LYS A 95 -19.02 20.37 -4.95
N VAL A 96 -18.15 20.63 -3.97
CA VAL A 96 -17.50 19.57 -3.19
C VAL A 96 -18.56 18.73 -2.48
N GLU A 97 -18.47 17.42 -2.61
CA GLU A 97 -19.27 16.43 -1.89
C GLU A 97 -18.56 15.96 -0.64
N SER A 98 -17.26 15.64 -0.76
CA SER A 98 -16.43 15.28 0.36
C SER A 98 -14.96 15.48 0.04
N LYS A 99 -14.14 15.67 1.07
CA LYS A 99 -12.69 15.78 0.92
C LYS A 99 -12.00 15.24 2.17
N GLY A 100 -10.77 14.77 2.01
CA GLY A 100 -9.99 14.21 3.10
C GLY A 100 -8.68 13.60 2.59
N LEU A 101 -8.05 12.82 3.46
CA LEU A 101 -6.78 12.16 3.14
C LEU A 101 -6.99 10.67 2.91
N TYR A 102 -6.24 10.14 1.95
CA TYR A 102 -5.94 8.72 1.85
C TYR A 102 -4.51 8.45 2.32
N VAL A 103 -4.34 7.36 3.06
CA VAL A 103 -3.04 6.78 3.38
C VAL A 103 -3.10 5.33 2.89
N ASN A 104 -2.33 5.03 1.84
CA ASN A 104 -2.18 3.68 1.29
C ASN A 104 -3.53 3.02 0.94
N GLY A 105 -4.36 3.75 0.19
CA GLY A 105 -5.69 3.30 -0.23
C GLY A 105 -6.77 3.40 0.84
N ASN A 106 -6.44 3.72 2.10
CA ASN A 106 -7.39 3.83 3.19
C ASN A 106 -7.70 5.29 3.55
N LYS A 107 -8.96 5.61 3.82
CA LYS A 107 -9.35 6.92 4.34
C LYS A 107 -8.68 7.14 5.70
N SER A 108 -8.05 8.30 5.87
CA SER A 108 -7.31 8.68 7.08
C SER A 108 -7.77 10.05 7.57
N GLY A 109 -7.80 10.20 8.89
CA GLY A 109 -8.10 11.46 9.56
C GLY A 109 -9.49 12.01 9.28
N LEU A 110 -9.60 13.34 9.26
CA LEU A 110 -10.87 14.03 9.06
C LEU A 110 -11.34 13.93 7.61
N TRP A 111 -12.58 13.46 7.42
CA TRP A 111 -13.31 13.53 6.17
C TRP A 111 -14.49 14.47 6.32
N GLU A 112 -14.37 15.63 5.67
CA GLU A 112 -15.43 16.62 5.57
C GLU A 112 -16.43 16.20 4.50
N ARG A 113 -17.72 16.42 4.77
CA ARG A 113 -18.82 16.11 3.85
C ARG A 113 -19.70 17.32 3.69
N PHE A 114 -20.27 17.48 2.50
CA PHE A 114 -21.12 18.61 2.16
C PHE A 114 -22.34 18.11 1.38
N ASP A 115 -23.47 18.78 1.58
CA ASP A 115 -24.67 18.55 0.79
C ASP A 115 -24.54 19.15 -0.62
N VAL A 116 -25.57 18.95 -1.45
CA VAL A 116 -25.58 19.46 -2.84
C VAL A 116 -25.58 20.99 -2.91
N TRP A 117 -25.89 21.71 -1.83
CA TRP A 117 -25.84 23.17 -1.76
C TRP A 117 -24.52 23.70 -1.19
N GLY A 118 -23.64 22.83 -0.69
CA GLY A 118 -22.38 23.18 -0.05
C GLY A 118 -22.50 23.38 1.47
N GLY A 119 -23.65 23.06 2.07
CA GLY A 119 -23.81 23.01 3.52
C GLY A 119 -23.00 21.86 4.11
N ALA A 120 -22.29 22.11 5.21
CA ALA A 120 -21.51 21.07 5.89
C ALA A 120 -22.44 20.00 6.49
N LEU A 121 -22.11 18.75 6.25
CA LEU A 121 -22.74 17.57 6.85
C LEU A 121 -21.86 17.02 7.97
N ALA A 122 -22.40 16.07 8.74
CA ALA A 122 -21.63 15.39 9.79
C ALA A 122 -20.31 14.83 9.24
N GLU A 123 -19.22 15.28 9.85
CA GLU A 123 -17.87 14.84 9.56
C GLU A 123 -17.67 13.40 10.00
N LYS A 124 -16.70 12.72 9.38
CA LYS A 124 -16.26 11.40 9.82
C LYS A 124 -14.76 11.41 10.08
N VAL A 125 -14.38 11.04 11.30
CA VAL A 125 -12.97 10.88 11.69
C VAL A 125 -12.58 9.42 11.53
N TYR A 126 -11.59 9.18 10.69
CA TYR A 126 -10.94 7.88 10.51
C TYR A 126 -9.65 7.82 11.32
N ASP A 127 -9.15 6.61 11.60
CA ASP A 127 -7.82 6.42 12.17
C ASP A 127 -6.79 7.18 11.31
N PRO A 128 -5.98 8.09 11.88
CA PRO A 128 -4.94 8.81 11.13
C PRO A 128 -3.91 7.86 10.52
N GLU A 129 -3.69 6.71 11.13
CA GLU A 129 -2.81 5.66 10.64
C GLU A 129 -3.61 4.37 10.45
N PRO A 130 -4.47 4.29 9.42
CA PRO A 130 -5.43 3.19 9.26
C PRO A 130 -4.76 1.81 9.13
N LEU A 131 -3.45 1.77 8.82
CA LEU A 131 -2.64 0.56 8.75
C LEU A 131 -1.65 0.38 9.92
N ALA A 132 -1.60 1.28 10.90
CA ALA A 132 -0.74 1.09 12.07
C ALA A 132 -1.26 0.03 13.01
N ASN A 133 -2.58 -0.07 13.15
CA ASN A 133 -3.22 -0.96 14.11
C ASN A 133 -3.78 -2.26 13.50
N ILE A 134 -3.73 -2.41 12.17
CA ILE A 134 -4.15 -3.65 11.53
C ILE A 134 -3.07 -4.70 11.70
N ILE A 135 -3.46 -5.82 12.32
CA ILE A 135 -2.66 -7.03 12.42
C ILE A 135 -3.19 -8.00 11.36
N TYR A 136 -2.37 -8.25 10.34
CA TYR A 136 -2.70 -9.14 9.24
C TYR A 136 -2.53 -10.59 9.68
N THR A 137 -3.40 -11.48 9.20
CA THR A 137 -3.19 -12.94 9.34
C THR A 137 -2.53 -13.54 8.09
N ARG A 138 -2.55 -12.80 6.97
CA ARG A 138 -1.86 -13.10 5.71
C ARG A 138 -1.44 -11.81 5.03
N ALA A 139 -0.25 -11.79 4.46
CA ALA A 139 0.29 -10.69 3.66
C ALA A 139 0.81 -11.23 2.31
N GLN A 140 1.11 -10.36 1.36
CA GLN A 140 1.71 -10.75 0.07
C GLN A 140 3.03 -11.49 0.27
N THR A 141 3.87 -10.97 1.17
CA THR A 141 5.06 -11.64 1.68
C THR A 141 4.88 -11.88 3.18
N MET A 142 5.00 -13.13 3.61
CA MET A 142 4.91 -13.48 5.03
C MET A 142 6.22 -13.15 5.76
N PRO A 143 6.18 -12.86 7.07
CA PRO A 143 7.39 -12.70 7.87
C PRO A 143 8.27 -13.96 7.84
N GLU A 144 9.59 -13.76 7.92
CA GLU A 144 10.57 -14.84 7.88
C GLU A 144 11.58 -14.74 9.03
N PHE A 145 11.87 -15.87 9.66
CA PHE A 145 12.89 -15.95 10.69
C PHE A 145 14.27 -15.82 10.04
N HIS A 146 15.17 -14.99 10.60
CA HIS A 146 16.50 -14.84 10.03
C HIS A 146 17.32 -16.14 10.02
N GLY A 147 17.01 -17.10 10.91
CA GLY A 147 17.64 -18.42 10.93
C GLY A 147 17.10 -19.40 9.88
N GLY A 148 16.17 -18.98 9.02
CA GLY A 148 15.65 -19.75 7.90
C GLY A 148 14.13 -19.94 7.96
N ASP A 149 13.66 -20.99 7.29
CA ASP A 149 12.23 -21.27 7.18
C ASP A 149 11.57 -21.62 8.52
N GLN A 150 10.25 -21.84 8.48
CA GLN A 150 9.48 -22.22 9.66
C GLN A 150 10.01 -23.51 10.33
N ARG A 151 10.64 -24.44 9.59
CA ARG A 151 11.22 -25.66 10.17
C ARG A 151 12.48 -25.34 10.97
N ALA A 152 13.33 -24.45 10.45
CA ALA A 152 14.50 -23.96 11.18
C ALA A 152 14.09 -23.23 12.46
N PHE A 153 13.04 -22.40 12.39
CA PHE A 153 12.47 -21.75 13.58
C PHE A 153 11.97 -22.76 14.61
N VAL A 154 11.14 -23.73 14.20
CA VAL A 154 10.62 -24.78 15.11
C VAL A 154 11.76 -25.57 15.75
N LYS A 155 12.81 -25.91 14.98
CA LYS A 155 14.01 -26.56 15.49
C LYS A 155 14.71 -25.72 16.55
N TYR A 156 14.94 -24.43 16.27
CA TYR A 156 15.56 -23.49 17.22
C TYR A 156 14.78 -23.42 18.53
N VAL A 157 13.46 -23.25 18.45
CA VAL A 157 12.60 -23.17 19.65
C VAL A 157 12.67 -24.47 20.45
N ARG A 158 12.61 -25.63 19.79
CA ARG A 158 12.70 -26.93 20.45
C ARG A 158 14.03 -27.13 21.18
N GLU A 159 15.15 -26.73 20.59
CA GLU A 159 16.48 -26.85 21.20
C GLU A 159 16.66 -25.96 22.44
N LYS A 160 15.90 -24.86 22.54
CA LYS A 160 15.91 -23.94 23.69
C LYS A 160 14.96 -24.35 24.82
N VAL A 161 14.04 -25.28 24.57
CA VAL A 161 13.08 -25.76 25.56
C VAL A 161 13.57 -27.10 26.14
N SER A 162 13.79 -27.14 27.45
CA SER A 162 14.25 -28.35 28.15
C SER A 162 13.15 -28.95 29.04
N PRO A 163 12.98 -30.29 29.05
CA PRO A 163 12.10 -30.94 30.01
C PRO A 163 12.64 -30.76 31.43
N ILE A 164 11.78 -30.34 32.35
CA ILE A 164 12.17 -30.01 33.73
C ILE A 164 12.45 -31.29 34.56
N SER A 165 11.96 -32.46 34.14
CA SER A 165 12.06 -33.71 34.95
C SER A 165 12.05 -35.00 34.13
N GLY A 166 13.09 -35.35 33.35
CA GLY A 166 13.25 -36.70 32.74
C GLY A 166 12.14 -37.21 31.80
N ASP A 167 11.03 -36.50 31.69
CA ASP A 167 9.87 -36.79 30.87
C ASP A 167 10.15 -36.36 29.44
N LYS A 168 9.70 -37.19 28.49
CA LYS A 168 9.72 -36.82 27.09
C LYS A 168 8.66 -35.76 26.86
N LEU A 169 9.08 -34.60 26.33
CA LEU A 169 8.16 -33.61 25.79
C LEU A 169 7.30 -34.30 24.72
N LYS A 170 5.99 -34.24 24.86
CA LYS A 170 5.04 -34.85 23.93
C LYS A 170 3.89 -33.89 23.67
N GLY A 171 3.47 -33.81 22.42
CA GLY A 171 2.33 -33.03 22.00
C GLY A 171 2.72 -31.87 21.09
N ILE A 172 1.70 -31.13 20.67
CA ILE A 172 1.84 -29.95 19.82
C ILE A 172 1.44 -28.74 20.66
N VAL A 173 2.33 -27.77 20.72
CA VAL A 173 2.06 -26.47 21.37
C VAL A 173 2.09 -25.40 20.30
N THR A 174 1.04 -24.57 20.24
CA THR A 174 0.93 -23.52 19.22
C THR A 174 1.38 -22.18 19.80
N ALA A 175 2.50 -21.67 19.29
CA ALA A 175 2.96 -20.30 19.57
C ALA A 175 2.20 -19.30 18.71
N SER A 176 1.77 -18.19 19.31
CA SER A 176 1.25 -17.03 18.58
C SER A 176 2.03 -15.78 18.98
N PHE A 177 2.37 -14.97 17.99
CA PHE A 177 3.08 -13.70 18.17
C PHE A 177 2.80 -12.79 16.98
N VAL A 178 3.03 -11.50 17.14
CA VAL A 178 2.93 -10.52 16.05
C VAL A 178 4.35 -10.11 15.65
N VAL A 179 4.65 -10.21 14.36
CA VAL A 179 5.86 -9.62 13.78
C VAL A 179 5.52 -8.19 13.40
N GLU A 180 6.18 -7.23 14.03
CA GLU A 180 6.01 -5.80 13.81
C GLU A 180 6.65 -5.34 12.49
N LYS A 181 6.35 -4.11 12.08
CA LYS A 181 6.88 -3.51 10.83
C LYS A 181 8.40 -3.38 10.81
N ASN A 182 9.02 -3.32 11.98
CA ASN A 182 10.47 -3.28 12.19
C ASN A 182 11.07 -4.68 12.41
N GLY A 183 10.26 -5.74 12.38
CA GLY A 183 10.67 -7.11 12.62
C GLY A 183 10.62 -7.55 14.09
N GLU A 184 10.37 -6.66 15.05
CA GLU A 184 10.28 -7.04 16.46
C GLU A 184 9.08 -7.94 16.72
N LEU A 185 9.19 -8.80 17.74
CA LEU A 185 8.11 -9.69 18.14
C LEU A 185 7.34 -9.09 19.32
N THR A 186 6.02 -8.95 19.16
CA THR A 186 5.09 -8.53 20.22
C THR A 186 3.99 -9.58 20.44
N ASP A 187 3.22 -9.44 21.53
CA ASP A 187 2.09 -10.33 21.88
C ASP A 187 2.43 -11.84 21.82
N VAL A 188 3.64 -12.20 22.25
CA VAL A 188 4.13 -13.58 22.25
C VAL A 188 3.44 -14.39 23.34
N LYS A 189 2.69 -15.43 22.96
CA LYS A 189 1.91 -16.30 23.85
C LYS A 189 1.74 -17.71 23.29
N VAL A 190 1.42 -18.64 24.18
CA VAL A 190 0.92 -19.98 23.81
C VAL A 190 -0.61 -19.93 23.77
N ILE A 191 -1.21 -20.41 22.68
CA ILE A 191 -2.67 -20.38 22.49
C ILE A 191 -3.32 -21.77 22.52
N GLU A 192 -2.55 -22.84 22.31
CA GLU A 192 -2.99 -24.24 22.37
C GLU A 192 -1.87 -25.09 22.97
N GLY A 193 -2.20 -26.09 23.78
CA GLY A 193 -1.24 -26.79 24.64
C GLY A 193 -0.95 -26.07 25.97
N LYS A 194 -1.75 -25.04 26.26
CA LYS A 194 -1.83 -24.34 27.54
C LYS A 194 -2.01 -25.38 28.66
N ASP A 195 -1.16 -25.34 29.69
CA ASP A 195 -0.99 -26.33 30.79
C ASP A 195 0.31 -27.16 30.68
N SER A 196 1.15 -26.84 29.70
CA SER A 196 2.49 -27.36 29.65
C SER A 196 3.42 -26.63 30.63
N VAL A 197 4.16 -27.40 31.45
CA VAL A 197 5.21 -26.90 32.36
C VAL A 197 6.34 -26.12 31.65
N PHE A 198 6.36 -26.11 30.31
CA PHE A 198 7.38 -25.46 29.50
C PHE A 198 6.86 -24.23 28.71
N ASP A 199 5.63 -23.77 28.91
CA ASP A 199 5.06 -22.60 28.20
C ASP A 199 5.94 -21.34 28.35
N GLY A 200 6.48 -21.09 29.55
CA GLY A 200 7.38 -19.96 29.80
C GLY A 200 8.67 -20.04 29.00
N GLN A 201 9.32 -21.22 29.00
CA GLN A 201 10.53 -21.45 28.21
C GLN A 201 10.28 -21.29 26.71
N LEU A 202 9.12 -21.74 26.23
CA LEU A 202 8.73 -21.60 24.83
C LEU A 202 8.52 -20.12 24.47
N VAL A 203 7.82 -19.36 25.31
CA VAL A 203 7.65 -17.91 25.10
C VAL A 203 9.00 -17.19 25.05
N ASP A 204 9.93 -17.52 25.96
CA ASP A 204 11.26 -16.92 25.99
C ASP A 204 12.11 -17.31 24.79
N ALA A 205 12.05 -18.58 24.36
CA ALA A 205 12.72 -19.07 23.16
C ALA A 205 12.19 -18.39 21.88
N VAL A 206 10.88 -18.15 21.79
CA VAL A 206 10.30 -17.41 20.66
C VAL A 206 10.76 -15.96 20.70
N LYS A 207 10.70 -15.29 21.85
CA LYS A 207 11.18 -13.90 21.99
C LYS A 207 12.65 -13.73 21.60
N SER A 208 13.51 -14.71 21.90
CA SER A 208 14.93 -14.66 21.54
C SER A 208 15.22 -14.80 20.04
N THR A 209 14.20 -15.08 19.23
CA THR A 209 14.33 -15.08 17.76
C THR A 209 14.07 -13.72 17.13
N SER A 210 13.70 -12.71 17.92
CA SER A 210 13.52 -11.34 17.48
C SER A 210 14.87 -10.66 17.13
N PRO A 211 14.93 -9.80 16.10
CA PRO A 211 13.87 -9.48 15.15
C PRO A 211 13.73 -10.53 14.03
N TRP A 212 12.65 -10.46 13.27
CA TRP A 212 12.39 -11.23 12.04
C TRP A 212 12.40 -10.31 10.82
N GLN A 213 12.46 -10.88 9.62
CA GLN A 213 12.06 -10.14 8.42
C GLN A 213 10.56 -9.86 8.49
N PRO A 214 10.11 -8.59 8.37
CA PRO A 214 8.71 -8.25 8.48
C PRO A 214 7.91 -8.76 7.28
N GLY A 215 6.60 -8.95 7.49
CA GLY A 215 5.69 -9.18 6.37
C GLY A 215 5.55 -7.93 5.50
N VAL A 216 5.28 -8.11 4.21
CA VAL A 216 5.14 -7.01 3.24
C VAL A 216 3.80 -7.13 2.52
N ASP A 217 3.09 -6.01 2.42
CA ASP A 217 1.89 -5.86 1.60
C ASP A 217 1.95 -4.54 0.84
N GLN A 218 1.65 -4.57 -0.46
CA GLN A 218 1.75 -3.42 -1.36
C GLN A 218 3.11 -2.70 -1.28
N GLY A 219 4.19 -3.48 -1.17
CA GLY A 219 5.56 -2.99 -1.08
C GLY A 219 5.93 -2.33 0.25
N ARG A 220 5.08 -2.42 1.30
CA ARG A 220 5.34 -1.84 2.61
C ARG A 220 5.31 -2.87 3.75
N PRO A 221 6.16 -2.70 4.78
CA PRO A 221 6.11 -3.53 5.97
C PRO A 221 4.76 -3.41 6.69
N VAL A 222 4.18 -4.55 7.06
CA VAL A 222 2.90 -4.66 7.79
C VAL A 222 3.05 -5.55 9.02
N ARG A 223 2.20 -5.33 10.03
CA ARG A 223 2.16 -6.17 11.23
C ARG A 223 1.46 -7.47 10.90
N VAL A 224 2.08 -8.61 11.18
CA VAL A 224 1.50 -9.92 10.84
C VAL A 224 1.47 -10.81 12.08
N GLN A 225 0.29 -11.36 12.40
CA GLN A 225 0.15 -12.39 13.40
C GLN A 225 0.60 -13.74 12.84
N MET A 226 1.62 -14.30 13.46
CA MET A 226 2.08 -15.66 13.24
C MET A 226 1.40 -16.63 14.21
N ARG A 227 1.13 -17.83 13.71
CA ARG A 227 0.70 -18.98 14.51
C ARG A 227 1.50 -20.18 14.06
N VAL A 228 2.41 -20.65 14.90
CA VAL A 228 3.35 -21.71 14.56
C VAL A 228 3.17 -22.89 15.52
N PRO A 229 2.71 -24.05 15.03
CA PRO A 229 2.71 -25.26 15.84
C PRO A 229 4.14 -25.78 16.02
N VAL A 230 4.53 -26.02 17.27
CA VAL A 230 5.80 -26.61 17.68
C VAL A 230 5.50 -28.02 18.19
N GLN A 231 5.99 -29.02 17.47
CA GLN A 231 5.85 -30.43 17.85
C GLN A 231 7.07 -30.88 18.64
N PHE A 232 6.83 -31.49 19.80
CA PHE A 232 7.86 -32.00 20.69
C PHE A 232 8.02 -33.53 20.63
#